data_AF-X1MW45-F1
#
_entry.id   AF-X1MW45-F1
#
_cell.length_a   1.000
_cell.length_b   1.000
_cell.length_c   1.000
_cell.angle_alpha   90.00
_cell.angle_beta   90.00
_cell.angle_gamma   90.00
#
_symmetry.space_group_name_H-M   'P 1'
#
loop_
_entity.id
_entity.type
_entity.pdbx_description
1 polymer ?
#
loop_
_entity_poly.entity_id
_entity_poly.type
_entity_poly.pdbx_seq_one_letter_code
_entity_poly.pdbx_strand_id
1 'polypeptide(L)'
;MGTHGMRGMQKLTGSWALKVIVGSEVPFVVVQEPPANEHFNNIVFPIDFRAETKEKLNWAVYLAKYYHTKLHIIKSKVTDAALIRKVNNN
;
A
#
# COMPACT_ATOMS: atom_id res chain seq x y z
N MET A 1 9.05 -10.39 -1.44
CA MET A 1 8.54 -11.78 -1.36
C MET A 1 7.62 -12.06 -2.53
N GLY A 2 7.80 -13.18 -3.23
CA GLY A 2 6.87 -13.62 -4.27
C GLY A 2 5.56 -14.16 -3.68
N THR A 3 4.43 -13.92 -4.33
CA THR A 3 3.14 -14.54 -3.97
C THR A 3 2.28 -14.80 -5.20
N HIS A 4 1.39 -15.77 -5.17
CA HIS A 4 0.45 -16.04 -6.29
C HIS A 4 -0.99 -15.57 -5.96
N GLY A 5 -1.13 -14.71 -4.94
CA GLY A 5 -2.40 -14.30 -4.38
C GLY A 5 -3.08 -15.42 -3.58
N MET A 6 -4.20 -15.11 -2.90
CA MET A 6 -4.99 -16.10 -2.19
C MET A 6 -5.87 -16.91 -3.17
N ARG A 7 -5.75 -18.24 -3.15
CA ARG A 7 -6.57 -19.15 -3.98
C ARG A 7 -7.37 -20.15 -3.13
N GLY A 8 -8.61 -20.43 -3.53
CA GLY A 8 -9.46 -21.45 -2.90
C GLY A 8 -9.61 -21.27 -1.38
N MET A 9 -9.35 -22.36 -0.63
CA MET A 9 -9.45 -22.40 0.84
C MET A 9 -8.51 -21.43 1.57
N GLN A 10 -7.46 -20.90 0.92
CA GLN A 10 -6.59 -19.88 1.51
C GLN A 10 -7.32 -18.56 1.82
N LYS A 11 -8.49 -18.32 1.21
CA LYS A 11 -9.34 -17.17 1.56
C LYS A 11 -9.89 -17.27 2.99
N LEU A 12 -9.98 -18.48 3.54
CA LEU A 12 -10.49 -18.76 4.89
C LEU A 12 -9.34 -18.99 5.88
N THR A 13 -8.28 -19.69 5.47
CA THR A 13 -7.16 -20.06 6.35
C THR A 13 -6.01 -19.06 6.36
N GLY A 14 -6.02 -18.08 5.45
CA GLY A 14 -4.99 -17.06 5.28
C GLY A 14 -3.83 -17.50 4.38
N SER A 15 -3.17 -16.52 3.73
CA SER A 15 -1.97 -16.79 2.92
C SER A 15 -0.68 -16.69 3.72
N TRP A 16 0.37 -17.38 3.24
CA TRP A 16 1.73 -17.23 3.75
C TRP A 16 2.22 -15.78 3.70
N ALA A 17 1.93 -15.07 2.61
CA ALA A 17 2.25 -13.66 2.49
C ALA A 17 1.58 -12.86 3.61
N LEU A 18 0.26 -13.05 3.84
CA LEU A 18 -0.45 -12.34 4.91
C LEU A 18 0.14 -12.62 6.30
N LYS A 19 0.56 -13.85 6.59
CA LYS A 19 1.20 -14.18 7.87
C LYS A 19 2.50 -13.41 8.08
N VAL A 20 3.32 -13.29 7.05
CA VAL A 20 4.56 -12.48 7.09
C VAL A 20 4.23 -11.01 7.26
N ILE A 21 3.24 -10.50 6.53
CA ILE A 21 2.81 -9.09 6.59
C ILE A 21 2.39 -8.70 8.01
N VAL A 22 1.59 -9.53 8.67
CA VAL A 22 1.05 -9.26 10.00
C VAL A 22 2.12 -9.37 11.09
N GLY A 23 3.11 -10.25 10.93
CA GLY A 23 4.15 -10.49 11.93
C GLY A 23 5.44 -9.69 11.73
N SER A 24 5.56 -8.90 10.67
CA SER A 24 6.80 -8.17 10.37
C SER A 24 6.82 -6.79 11.03
N GLU A 25 7.91 -6.50 11.73
CA GLU A 25 8.16 -5.18 12.33
C GLU A 25 8.80 -4.19 11.34
N VAL A 26 9.15 -4.65 10.13
CA VAL A 26 9.81 -3.85 9.10
C VAL A 26 8.97 -3.79 7.81
N PRO A 27 9.13 -2.74 7.00
CA PRO A 27 8.47 -2.69 5.69
C PRO A 27 8.87 -3.87 4.81
N PHE A 28 7.91 -4.41 4.06
CA PHE A 28 8.12 -5.50 3.13
C PHE A 28 7.55 -5.14 1.75
N VAL A 29 8.10 -5.76 0.71
CA VAL A 29 7.59 -5.63 -0.66
C VAL A 29 7.08 -7.00 -1.13
N VAL A 30 5.87 -7.02 -1.67
CA VAL A 30 5.24 -8.22 -2.24
C VAL A 30 5.15 -8.07 -3.75
N VAL A 31 5.62 -9.09 -4.47
CA VAL A 31 5.58 -9.14 -5.94
C VAL A 31 4.72 -10.33 -6.33
N GLN A 32 3.66 -10.10 -7.12
CA GLN A 32 2.74 -11.16 -7.52
C GLN A 32 3.21 -11.89 -8.79
N GLU A 33 3.72 -11.12 -9.74
CA GLU A 33 4.18 -11.59 -11.03
C GLU A 33 5.35 -10.72 -11.49
N PRO A 34 6.18 -11.21 -12.43
CA PRO A 34 7.21 -10.39 -13.05
C PRO A 34 6.61 -9.12 -13.66
N PRO A 35 7.30 -7.97 -13.57
CA PRO A 35 6.79 -6.73 -14.14
C PRO A 35 6.62 -6.87 -15.66
N ALA A 36 5.47 -6.44 -16.17
CA ALA A 36 5.20 -6.48 -17.61
C ALA A 36 6.04 -5.46 -18.41
N ASN A 37 6.53 -4.42 -17.75
CA ASN A 37 7.37 -3.36 -18.32
C ASN A 37 8.55 -3.07 -17.40
N GLU A 38 9.68 -2.63 -17.96
CA GLU A 38 10.87 -2.27 -17.18
C GLU A 38 10.70 -0.97 -16.38
N HIS A 39 9.76 -0.11 -16.77
CA HIS A 39 9.55 1.21 -16.17
C HIS A 39 8.37 1.23 -15.18
N PHE A 40 8.63 1.70 -13.97
CA PHE A 40 7.61 2.00 -12.96
C PHE A 40 7.03 3.41 -13.18
N ASN A 41 5.99 3.51 -14.00
CA ASN A 41 5.47 4.84 -14.39
C ASN A 41 4.53 5.46 -13.35
N ASN A 42 3.89 4.64 -12.50
CA ASN A 42 2.90 5.10 -11.54
C ASN A 42 3.04 4.40 -10.19
N ILE A 43 2.98 5.16 -9.10
CA ILE A 43 2.74 4.66 -7.73
C ILE A 43 1.37 5.15 -7.32
N VAL A 44 0.54 4.25 -6.78
CA VAL A 44 -0.75 4.61 -6.19
C VAL A 44 -0.63 4.50 -4.68
N PHE A 45 -0.88 5.60 -3.99
CA PHE A 45 -0.80 5.67 -2.54
C PHE A 45 -2.16 6.04 -1.93
N PRO A 46 -2.80 5.14 -1.17
CA PRO A 46 -4.05 5.45 -0.49
C PRO A 46 -3.79 6.28 0.78
N ILE A 47 -4.54 7.37 0.93
CA ILE A 47 -4.64 8.14 2.17
C ILE A 47 -5.94 7.80 2.90
N ASP A 48 -5.82 7.65 4.22
CA ASP A 48 -6.92 7.44 5.15
C ASP A 48 -6.82 8.42 6.34
N PHE A 49 -7.58 8.18 7.42
CA PHE A 49 -7.67 9.06 8.58
C PHE A 49 -6.57 8.83 9.63
N ARG A 50 -5.71 7.82 9.44
CA ARG A 50 -4.70 7.42 10.42
C ARG A 50 -3.49 8.33 10.34
N ALA A 51 -2.91 8.73 11.46
CA ALA A 51 -1.81 9.69 11.49
C ALA A 51 -0.52 9.08 10.87
N GLU A 52 -0.36 7.78 11.04
CA GLU A 52 0.73 6.94 10.52
C GLU A 52 0.80 6.97 8.98
N THR A 53 -0.28 7.39 8.31
CA THR A 53 -0.30 7.56 6.86
C THR A 53 0.70 8.63 6.39
N LYS A 54 1.03 9.62 7.22
CA LYS A 54 2.08 10.61 6.91
C LYS A 54 3.46 9.99 6.84
N GLU A 55 3.78 9.07 7.75
CA GLU A 55 5.05 8.34 7.73
C GLU A 55 5.16 7.44 6.49
N LYS A 56 4.07 6.77 6.12
CA LYS A 56 4.01 5.94 4.90
C LYS A 56 4.14 6.78 3.63
N LEU A 57 3.62 8.01 3.63
CA LEU A 57 3.72 8.92 2.50
C LEU A 57 5.19 9.31 2.22
N ASN A 58 6.02 9.47 3.25
CA ASN A 58 7.45 9.74 3.07
C ASN A 58 8.14 8.63 2.26
N TRP A 59 7.83 7.37 2.54
CA TRP A 59 8.33 6.24 1.75
C TRP A 59 7.84 6.26 0.31
N ALA A 60 6.55 6.55 0.10
CA ALA A 60 5.99 6.64 -1.25
C ALA A 60 6.65 7.78 -2.07
N VAL A 61 6.90 8.94 -1.46
CA VAL A 61 7.61 10.06 -2.08
C VAL A 61 9.07 9.72 -2.35
N TYR A 62 9.75 9.06 -1.41
CA TYR A 62 11.13 8.59 -1.60
C TYR A 62 11.24 7.66 -2.81
N LEU A 63 10.36 6.65 -2.90
CA LEU A 63 10.34 5.70 -4.02
C LEU A 63 9.97 6.39 -5.33
N ALA A 64 9.00 7.30 -5.31
CA ALA A 64 8.61 8.05 -6.51
C ALA A 64 9.75 8.89 -7.08
N LYS A 65 10.54 9.54 -6.21
CA LYS A 65 11.74 10.27 -6.63
C LYS A 65 12.82 9.35 -7.15
N TYR A 66 13.08 8.24 -6.45
CA TYR A 66 14.12 7.28 -6.81
C TYR A 66 13.86 6.63 -8.18
N TYR A 67 12.61 6.29 -8.48
CA TYR A 67 12.22 5.63 -9.74
C TYR A 67 11.71 6.59 -10.82
N HIS A 68 11.75 7.91 -10.58
CA HIS A 68 11.19 8.93 -11.48
C HIS A 68 9.72 8.67 -11.87
N THR A 69 8.95 8.24 -10.88
CA THR A 69 7.58 7.76 -11.04
C THR A 69 6.56 8.83 -10.65
N LYS A 70 5.40 8.87 -11.33
CA LYS A 70 4.28 9.72 -10.90
C LYS A 70 3.58 9.09 -9.69
N LEU A 71 3.52 9.84 -8.58
CA LEU A 71 2.77 9.46 -7.38
C LEU A 71 1.32 9.96 -7.47
N HIS A 72 0.36 9.04 -7.47
CA HIS A 72 -1.06 9.32 -7.40
C HIS A 72 -1.57 9.06 -5.99
N ILE A 73 -2.14 10.09 -5.37
CA ILE A 73 -2.72 10.00 -4.03
C ILE A 73 -4.23 9.78 -4.16
N ILE A 74 -4.72 8.68 -3.58
CA ILE A 74 -6.15 8.35 -3.58
C ILE A 74 -6.71 8.51 -2.18
N LYS A 75 -7.74 9.34 -2.06
CA LYS A 75 -8.43 9.57 -0.79
C LYS A 75 -9.53 8.52 -0.58
N SER A 76 -9.53 7.88 0.58
CA SER A 76 -10.60 6.96 0.97
C SER A 76 -11.93 7.71 1.18
N LYS A 77 -13.03 7.16 0.63
CA LYS A 77 -14.36 7.71 0.85
C LYS A 77 -14.86 7.32 2.24
N VAL A 78 -15.03 8.30 3.11
CA VAL A 78 -15.57 8.16 4.46
C VAL A 78 -16.83 9.01 4.59
N THR A 79 -17.81 8.52 5.34
CA THR A 79 -19.11 9.19 5.55
C THR A 79 -19.17 9.94 6.89
N ASP A 80 -18.42 9.48 7.88
CA ASP A 80 -18.34 10.12 9.20
C ASP A 80 -17.61 11.47 9.12
N ALA A 81 -18.24 12.53 9.64
CA ALA A 81 -17.73 13.90 9.56
C ALA A 81 -16.38 14.08 10.29
N ALA A 82 -16.18 13.42 11.42
CA ALA A 82 -14.94 13.50 12.16
C ALA A 82 -13.80 12.79 11.40
N LEU A 83 -14.08 11.64 10.79
CA LEU A 83 -13.12 10.96 9.92
C LEU A 83 -12.82 11.77 8.67
N ILE A 84 -13.81 12.37 8.00
CA ILE A 84 -13.58 13.26 6.84
C ILE A 84 -12.58 14.36 7.19
N ARG A 85 -12.76 15.01 8.34
CA ARG A 85 -11.85 16.06 8.82
C ARG A 85 -10.44 15.52 9.04
N LYS A 86 -10.29 14.33 9.63
CA LYS A 86 -8.99 13.69 9.83
C LYS A 86 -8.30 13.36 8.50
N VAL A 87 -9.03 12.79 7.55
CA VAL A 87 -8.48 12.50 6.21
C VAL A 87 -8.04 13.78 5.50
N ASN A 88 -8.76 14.90 5.64
CA ASN A 88 -8.37 16.19 5.06
C ASN A 88 -7.14 16.83 5.71
N ASN A 89 -6.84 16.49 6.96
CA ASN A 89 -5.69 17.00 7.70
C ASN A 89 -4.43 16.13 7.54
N ASN A 90 -4.59 14.99 6.87
CA ASN A 90 -3.50 14.12 6.47
C ASN A 90 -2.93 14.55 5.13
#